data_AF-A0A9X4RHX5-F1
#
_entry.id   AF-A0A9X4RHX5-F1
#
_cell.length_a   1.000
_cell.length_b   1.000
_cell.length_c   1.000
_cell.angle_alpha   90.00
_cell.angle_beta   90.00
_cell.angle_gamma   90.00
#
_symmetry.space_group_name_H-M   'P 1'
#
loop_
_entity.id
_entity.type
_entity.pdbx_description
1 polymer ?
#
loop_
_entity_poly.entity_id
_entity_poly.type
_entity_poly.pdbx_seq_one_letter_code
_entity_poly.pdbx_strand_id
1 'polypeptide(L)'
;MKRRKIKFALGLLGLSSFAIALSGCIFASHPQLNEGIKTSNIRTANVPNQQIAATPSVAISPSQKTDTVEKCSEAKAVMPSQKFKLRKCHSLDWRENKFILEQDNKEIGNWKAKFSLRFDAFEADLDGDGRQELIIAEHNATSNGLGVAYWTIYIFPDPSYPLPKPMQFETQEYGKLGTFVPDGDRFEVWTTEWKWIGETTGIIGQQWRYRNGELIPTDHPVLRRWLSFNFAAERSQTHHDPRVPYLWLANPKAQAYEENPLLQPYEITSIEDGTIQNVRNIRDVSDVNNNCHEKSNHDCKIVVDFNPDLGDPQSYIYDRKSNSNSLSISYFGDWSSRRIYPVSYLPSDPQKWLKDKRGKIITYADKYSTLRILWLTSNE
;
A
#
# COMPACT_ATOMS: atom_id res chain seq x y z
N MET A 1 -0.51 35.58 -43.46
CA MET A 1 0.39 35.12 -42.38
C MET A 1 1.44 34.18 -42.95
N LYS A 2 2.73 34.54 -42.83
CA LYS A 2 3.87 33.84 -43.46
C LYS A 2 4.23 32.56 -42.68
N ARG A 3 4.19 31.40 -43.35
CA ARG A 3 4.69 30.12 -42.82
C ARG A 3 6.23 30.11 -42.87
N ARG A 4 6.88 30.05 -41.70
CA ARG A 4 8.33 29.78 -41.59
C ARG A 4 8.55 28.27 -41.47
N LYS A 5 9.32 27.71 -42.39
CA LYS A 5 9.86 26.34 -42.32
C LYS A 5 11.08 26.35 -41.39
N ILE A 6 11.05 25.56 -40.33
CA ILE A 6 12.22 25.27 -39.48
C ILE A 6 12.82 23.96 -39.97
N LYS A 7 14.09 23.99 -40.37
CA LYS A 7 14.90 22.80 -40.69
C LYS A 7 15.57 22.35 -39.39
N PHE A 8 15.35 21.09 -38.98
CA PHE A 8 16.14 20.45 -37.93
C PHE A 8 17.41 19.84 -38.54
N ALA A 9 18.57 20.22 -37.99
CA ALA A 9 19.84 19.58 -38.25
C ALA A 9 20.06 18.48 -37.20
N LEU A 10 20.24 17.25 -37.68
CA LEU A 10 20.60 16.08 -36.88
C LEU A 10 22.10 16.19 -36.51
N GLY A 11 22.41 16.46 -35.25
CA GLY A 11 23.75 16.34 -34.69
C GLY A 11 23.88 14.98 -34.00
N LEU A 12 24.64 14.06 -34.60
CA LEU A 12 25.13 12.86 -33.94
C LEU A 12 26.06 13.28 -32.78
N LEU A 13 25.74 12.85 -31.56
CA LEU A 13 26.69 12.85 -30.45
C LEU A 13 26.83 11.43 -29.90
N GLY A 14 28.09 11.10 -29.64
CA GLY A 14 28.56 9.74 -29.40
C GLY A 14 28.08 9.16 -28.08
N LEU A 15 27.77 7.87 -28.13
CA LEU A 15 27.53 7.02 -26.98
C LEU A 15 28.86 6.77 -26.24
N SER A 16 29.04 7.41 -25.09
CA SER A 16 30.05 6.99 -24.11
C SER A 16 29.41 6.05 -23.09
N SER A 17 29.79 4.78 -23.15
CA SER A 17 29.42 3.75 -22.18
C SER A 17 29.95 4.12 -20.79
N PHE A 18 29.07 4.33 -19.81
CA PHE A 18 29.42 4.41 -18.39
C PHE A 18 29.04 3.10 -17.71
N ALA A 19 30.05 2.36 -17.27
CA ALA A 19 29.90 1.25 -16.34
C ALA A 19 29.78 1.83 -14.92
N ILE A 20 28.67 1.58 -14.23
CA ILE A 20 28.47 1.92 -12.82
C ILE A 20 29.05 0.78 -11.99
N ALA A 21 30.19 1.01 -11.35
CA ALA A 21 30.72 0.13 -10.31
C ALA A 21 29.96 0.41 -9.00
N LEU A 22 29.05 -0.48 -8.63
CA LEU A 22 28.48 -0.52 -7.29
C LEU A 22 29.50 -1.17 -6.34
N SER A 23 30.20 -0.35 -5.56
CA SER A 23 30.99 -0.81 -4.42
C SER A 23 30.05 -1.22 -3.29
N GLY A 24 29.85 -2.52 -3.13
CA GLY A 24 29.12 -3.11 -2.02
C GLY A 24 29.92 -3.03 -0.71
N CYS A 25 29.31 -2.48 0.33
CA CYS A 25 29.75 -2.70 1.70
C CYS A 25 29.42 -4.15 2.08
N ILE A 26 30.45 -4.99 2.15
CA ILE A 26 30.37 -6.37 2.62
C ILE A 26 30.44 -6.35 4.15
N PHE A 27 29.36 -6.73 4.82
CA PHE A 27 29.43 -7.26 6.18
C PHE A 27 29.90 -8.71 6.09
N ALA A 28 31.02 -9.00 6.75
CA ALA A 28 31.60 -10.33 6.82
C ALA A 28 30.76 -11.23 7.75
N SER A 29 30.25 -12.34 7.19
CA SER A 29 29.80 -13.49 7.96
C SER A 29 30.58 -14.73 7.51
N HIS A 30 31.30 -15.35 8.44
CA HIS A 30 32.04 -16.59 8.26
C HIS A 30 31.13 -17.74 7.80
N PRO A 31 31.59 -18.63 6.90
CA PRO A 31 30.89 -19.87 6.58
C PRO A 31 31.43 -21.03 7.43
N GLN A 32 30.53 -21.80 8.04
CA GLN A 32 30.82 -23.19 8.41
C GLN A 32 30.11 -24.14 7.45
N LEU A 33 30.93 -25.05 6.93
CA LEU A 33 30.62 -26.20 6.09
C LEU A 33 29.51 -27.07 6.68
N ASN A 34 28.64 -27.60 5.83
CA ASN A 34 28.02 -28.88 6.10
C ASN A 34 27.98 -29.73 4.83
N GLU A 35 28.68 -30.86 4.92
CA GLU A 35 28.82 -31.89 3.91
C GLU A 35 27.52 -32.66 3.67
N GLY A 36 27.39 -33.18 2.44
CA GLY A 36 26.23 -33.90 1.97
C GLY A 36 26.05 -35.28 2.60
N ILE A 37 24.79 -35.71 2.70
CA ILE A 37 24.45 -37.11 2.98
C ILE A 37 23.60 -37.65 1.83
N LYS A 38 24.15 -38.70 1.21
CA LYS A 38 23.58 -39.54 0.18
C LYS A 38 22.31 -40.24 0.66
N THR A 39 21.32 -40.27 -0.20
CA THR A 39 20.15 -41.15 -0.14
C THR A 39 20.56 -42.61 -0.41
N SER A 40 20.18 -43.54 0.47
CA SER A 40 20.17 -44.97 0.18
C SER A 40 18.84 -45.61 0.55
N ASN A 41 18.25 -46.27 -0.45
CA ASN A 41 17.08 -47.14 -0.37
C ASN A 41 17.29 -48.27 0.64
N ILE A 42 16.29 -48.53 1.49
CA ILE A 42 16.19 -49.81 2.22
C ILE A 42 14.80 -50.41 2.02
N ARG A 43 14.85 -51.68 1.58
CA ARG A 43 13.76 -52.60 1.29
C ARG A 43 12.96 -52.94 2.55
N THR A 44 11.65 -53.05 2.35
CA THR A 44 10.69 -53.74 3.20
C THR A 44 10.93 -55.25 3.21
N ALA A 45 10.98 -55.85 4.40
CA ALA A 45 10.88 -57.29 4.60
C ALA A 45 9.85 -57.58 5.70
N ASN A 46 8.87 -58.41 5.36
CA ASN A 46 7.83 -58.97 6.23
C ASN A 46 8.39 -60.12 7.07
N VAL A 47 8.13 -60.14 8.39
CA VAL A 47 7.93 -61.37 9.22
C VAL A 47 7.15 -61.00 10.51
N PRO A 48 6.62 -61.94 11.32
CA PRO A 48 5.18 -62.15 11.46
C PRO A 48 4.63 -61.97 12.89
N ASN A 49 3.30 -62.05 12.97
CA ASN A 49 2.43 -62.16 14.16
C ASN A 49 3.08 -62.76 15.42
N GLN A 50 3.03 -61.99 16.51
CA GLN A 50 2.87 -62.53 17.85
C GLN A 50 1.72 -61.81 18.57
N GLN A 51 0.75 -62.62 19.01
CA GLN A 51 -0.33 -62.23 19.92
C GLN A 51 0.24 -61.81 21.26
N ILE A 52 -0.17 -60.64 21.77
CA ILE A 52 -0.03 -60.29 23.18
C ILE A 52 -1.38 -59.76 23.69
N ALA A 53 -1.71 -60.25 24.88
CA ALA A 53 -2.98 -60.18 25.58
C ALA A 53 -3.50 -58.76 25.86
N ALA A 54 -4.83 -58.66 25.85
CA ALA A 54 -5.58 -57.48 26.26
C ALA A 54 -5.37 -57.19 27.76
N THR A 55 -5.04 -55.93 28.06
CA THR A 55 -5.12 -55.34 29.41
C THR A 55 -5.91 -54.02 29.31
N PRO A 56 -6.62 -53.61 30.38
CA PRO A 56 -7.83 -52.81 30.29
C PRO A 56 -7.58 -51.32 30.03
N SER A 57 -8.54 -50.71 29.31
CA SER A 57 -8.65 -49.29 29.01
C SER A 57 -8.37 -48.39 30.21
N VAL A 58 -7.23 -47.72 30.18
CA VAL A 58 -7.02 -46.48 30.92
C VAL A 58 -7.70 -45.38 30.10
N ALA A 59 -8.67 -44.70 30.70
CA ALA A 59 -9.31 -43.54 30.12
C ALA A 59 -8.24 -42.48 29.77
N ILE A 60 -8.05 -42.26 28.47
CA ILE A 60 -7.27 -41.13 27.97
C ILE A 60 -8.07 -39.88 28.32
N SER A 61 -7.58 -39.17 29.34
CA SER A 61 -8.00 -37.81 29.63
C SER A 61 -7.88 -36.98 28.35
N PRO A 62 -8.88 -36.18 27.96
CA PRO A 62 -8.76 -35.33 26.79
C PRO A 62 -7.50 -34.47 26.96
N SER A 63 -6.55 -34.65 26.02
CA SER A 63 -5.41 -33.77 25.82
C SER A 63 -5.87 -32.34 26.07
N GLN A 64 -5.39 -31.74 27.15
CA GLN A 64 -5.52 -30.31 27.37
C GLN A 64 -5.10 -29.65 26.07
N LYS A 65 -6.04 -29.00 25.37
CA LYS A 65 -5.70 -27.97 24.41
C LYS A 65 -4.88 -27.00 25.23
N THR A 66 -3.56 -27.10 25.13
CA THR A 66 -2.69 -26.00 25.52
C THR A 66 -3.19 -24.85 24.68
N ASP A 67 -3.94 -23.95 25.31
CA ASP A 67 -4.21 -22.65 24.74
C ASP A 67 -2.87 -22.16 24.24
N THR A 68 -2.69 -22.16 22.92
CA THR A 68 -1.56 -21.53 22.28
C THR A 68 -1.70 -20.07 22.65
N VAL A 69 -1.16 -19.72 23.81
CA VAL A 69 -1.08 -18.36 24.32
C VAL A 69 -0.42 -17.61 23.18
N GLU A 70 -1.24 -16.83 22.48
CA GLU A 70 -0.83 -15.96 21.40
C GLU A 70 0.21 -15.04 22.01
N LYS A 71 1.48 -15.44 21.89
CA LYS A 71 2.60 -14.68 22.40
C LYS A 71 2.68 -13.46 21.49
N CYS A 72 2.01 -12.39 21.89
CA CYS A 72 2.37 -11.02 21.52
C CYS A 72 3.76 -10.71 22.10
N SER A 73 4.76 -11.54 21.79
CA SER A 73 6.14 -11.38 22.20
C SER A 73 6.72 -10.27 21.34
N GLU A 74 7.02 -9.16 22.01
CA GLU A 74 7.54 -7.90 21.48
C GLU A 74 6.54 -7.07 20.66
N ALA A 75 5.39 -6.79 21.26
CA ALA A 75 4.60 -5.63 20.86
C ALA A 75 5.41 -4.36 21.16
N LYS A 76 5.96 -3.71 20.12
CA LYS A 76 6.18 -2.26 20.18
C LYS A 76 4.80 -1.69 20.52
N ALA A 77 4.57 -1.28 21.76
CA ALA A 77 3.35 -0.61 22.14
C ALA A 77 3.58 0.88 21.92
N VAL A 78 2.67 1.52 21.21
CA VAL A 78 2.61 2.98 21.17
C VAL A 78 1.35 3.37 21.92
N MET A 79 1.47 4.41 22.73
CA MET A 79 0.35 5.06 23.42
C MET A 79 0.14 6.40 22.69
N PRO A 80 -0.70 6.46 21.64
CA PRO A 80 -0.99 7.72 20.95
C PRO A 80 -1.48 8.80 21.93
N SER A 81 -2.25 8.39 22.93
CA SER A 81 -2.63 9.13 24.12
C SER A 81 -2.73 8.19 25.34
N GLN A 82 -3.09 8.73 26.50
CA GLN A 82 -3.42 7.91 27.68
C GLN A 82 -4.66 7.02 27.47
N LYS A 83 -5.49 7.32 26.47
CA LYS A 83 -6.75 6.63 26.18
C LYS A 83 -6.55 5.36 25.34
N PHE A 84 -5.64 5.40 24.37
CA PHE A 84 -5.44 4.32 23.42
C PHE A 84 -4.10 3.61 23.58
N LYS A 85 -4.14 2.30 23.40
CA LYS A 85 -2.95 1.45 23.35
C LYS A 85 -3.00 0.60 22.09
N LEU A 86 -2.00 0.77 21.23
CA LEU A 86 -1.86 -0.03 20.02
C LEU A 86 -0.78 -1.08 20.21
N ARG A 87 -1.13 -2.35 19.95
CA ARG A 87 -0.19 -3.47 19.96
C ARG A 87 -0.14 -4.12 18.60
N LYS A 88 1.05 -4.50 18.15
CA LYS A 88 1.23 -5.42 17.03
C LYS A 88 1.63 -6.78 17.57
N CYS A 89 0.83 -7.80 17.28
CA CYS A 89 1.04 -9.17 17.72
C CYS A 89 1.45 -10.04 16.52
N HIS A 90 2.43 -10.91 16.77
CA HIS A 90 2.89 -11.91 15.82
C HIS A 90 2.38 -13.28 16.25
N SER A 91 1.61 -13.97 15.41
CA SER A 91 1.23 -15.35 15.69
C SER A 91 2.46 -16.27 15.62
N LEU A 92 2.54 -17.25 16.52
CA LEU A 92 3.62 -18.25 16.52
C LEU A 92 3.66 -19.08 15.22
N ASP A 93 2.53 -19.17 14.53
CA ASP A 93 2.42 -19.86 13.25
C ASP A 93 2.86 -19.02 12.04
N TRP A 94 3.43 -17.82 12.27
CA TRP A 94 3.96 -16.86 11.28
C TRP A 94 3.00 -16.47 10.15
N ARG A 95 1.77 -17.00 10.16
CA ARG A 95 0.77 -16.82 9.12
C ARG A 95 -0.06 -15.56 9.35
N GLU A 96 -0.20 -15.15 10.60
CA GLU A 96 -1.08 -14.03 10.95
C GLU A 96 -0.38 -13.05 11.91
N ASN A 97 0.00 -11.90 11.37
CA ASN A 97 0.30 -10.73 12.18
C ASN A 97 -0.97 -9.91 12.32
N LYS A 98 -1.22 -9.31 13.48
CA LYS A 98 -2.36 -8.43 13.68
C LYS A 98 -2.04 -7.21 14.54
N PHE A 99 -2.69 -6.09 14.24
CA PHE A 99 -2.82 -4.99 15.17
C PHE A 99 -4.00 -5.25 16.10
N ILE A 100 -3.85 -4.85 17.35
CA ILE A 100 -4.88 -4.84 18.38
C ILE A 100 -4.91 -3.41 18.93
N LEU A 101 -6.05 -2.75 18.81
CA LEU A 101 -6.29 -1.44 19.40
C LEU A 101 -7.13 -1.62 20.67
N GLU A 102 -6.60 -1.10 21.77
CA GLU A 102 -7.25 -1.13 23.08
C GLU A 102 -7.59 0.29 23.51
N GLN A 103 -8.75 0.45 24.16
CA GLN A 103 -9.16 1.64 24.87
C GLN A 103 -9.48 1.22 26.31
N ASP A 104 -8.91 1.90 27.31
CA ASP A 104 -9.14 1.58 28.72
C ASP A 104 -8.88 0.09 29.07
N ASN A 105 -7.83 -0.49 28.46
CA ASN A 105 -7.47 -1.92 28.53
C ASN A 105 -8.50 -2.91 27.96
N LYS A 106 -9.49 -2.42 27.21
CA LYS A 106 -10.44 -3.26 26.46
C LYS A 106 -10.11 -3.20 24.98
N GLU A 107 -10.01 -4.36 24.33
CA GLU A 107 -9.91 -4.41 22.87
C GLU A 107 -11.15 -3.80 22.22
N ILE A 108 -10.93 -2.79 21.38
CA ILE A 108 -11.99 -2.12 20.60
C ILE A 108 -11.94 -2.45 19.12
N GLY A 109 -10.83 -3.01 18.63
CA GLY A 109 -10.71 -3.56 17.29
C GLY A 109 -9.37 -4.23 17.05
N ASN A 110 -9.32 -5.06 16.02
CA ASN A 110 -8.11 -5.72 15.55
C ASN A 110 -8.14 -5.89 14.03
N TRP A 111 -6.96 -5.97 13.43
CA TRP A 111 -6.84 -6.20 11.99
C TRP A 111 -5.53 -6.84 11.59
N LYS A 112 -5.50 -7.45 10.40
CA LYS A 112 -4.29 -8.05 9.84
C LYS A 112 -3.21 -6.99 9.64
N ALA A 113 -2.03 -7.31 10.12
CA ALA A 113 -0.82 -6.53 9.97
C ALA A 113 0.13 -7.24 8.98
N LYS A 114 1.02 -6.50 8.33
CA LYS A 114 2.15 -7.03 7.57
C LYS A 114 3.21 -7.60 8.52
N PHE A 115 4.15 -8.35 7.95
CA PHE A 115 5.19 -9.04 8.71
C PHE A 115 6.18 -8.10 9.44
N SER A 116 6.38 -6.88 8.96
CA SER A 116 7.37 -5.98 9.58
C SER A 116 6.94 -5.50 10.96
N LEU A 117 7.80 -5.60 11.98
CA LEU A 117 7.50 -5.07 13.32
C LEU A 117 7.57 -3.53 13.41
N ARG A 118 8.06 -2.86 12.36
CA ARG A 118 8.18 -1.40 12.34
C ARG A 118 6.82 -0.76 12.05
N PHE A 119 6.37 0.08 12.97
CA PHE A 119 5.24 0.96 12.76
C PHE A 119 5.39 2.23 13.60
N ASP A 120 4.57 3.23 13.30
CA ASP A 120 4.36 4.45 14.08
C ASP A 120 2.86 4.66 14.29
N ALA A 121 2.49 5.35 15.37
CA ALA A 121 1.09 5.68 15.65
C ALA A 121 1.00 6.97 16.47
N PHE A 122 0.05 7.83 16.13
CA PHE A 122 -0.18 9.08 16.84
C PHE A 122 -1.60 9.60 16.59
N GLU A 123 -2.02 10.55 17.40
CA GLU A 123 -3.28 11.26 17.21
C GLU A 123 -3.00 12.71 16.74
N ALA A 124 -3.82 13.20 15.82
CA ALA A 124 -3.78 14.57 15.31
C ALA A 124 -5.15 14.95 14.74
N ASP A 125 -5.54 16.21 14.87
CA ASP A 125 -6.71 16.78 14.18
C ASP A 125 -6.28 17.19 12.76
N LEU A 126 -6.59 16.34 11.78
CA LEU A 126 -6.13 16.49 10.41
C LEU A 126 -6.98 17.47 9.60
N ASP A 127 -8.28 17.58 9.90
CA ASP A 127 -9.22 18.42 9.15
C ASP A 127 -9.70 19.68 9.89
N GLY A 128 -9.25 19.88 11.13
CA GLY A 128 -9.47 21.08 11.94
C GLY A 128 -10.85 21.12 12.60
N ASP A 129 -11.46 19.96 12.85
CA ASP A 129 -12.81 19.86 13.44
C ASP A 129 -12.79 19.81 14.98
N GLY A 130 -11.60 19.83 15.58
CA GLY A 130 -11.36 19.77 17.02
C GLY A 130 -11.31 18.34 17.58
N ARG A 131 -11.53 17.31 16.75
CA ARG A 131 -11.38 15.90 17.11
C ARG A 131 -10.07 15.38 16.52
N GLN A 132 -9.46 14.42 17.23
CA GLN A 132 -8.21 13.84 16.76
C GLN A 132 -8.50 12.53 16.03
N GLU A 133 -7.98 12.41 14.82
CA GLU A 133 -7.86 11.12 14.15
C GLU A 133 -6.77 10.27 14.81
N LEU A 134 -6.96 8.95 14.82
CA LEU A 134 -5.88 8.02 15.09
C LEU A 134 -5.20 7.62 13.78
N ILE A 135 -3.92 7.94 13.66
CA ILE A 135 -3.08 7.63 12.51
C ILE A 135 -2.14 6.48 12.87
N ILE A 136 -2.05 5.48 11.99
CA ILE A 136 -1.13 4.35 12.12
C ILE A 136 -0.37 4.19 10.81
N ALA A 137 0.95 4.27 10.87
CA ALA A 137 1.85 4.03 9.74
C ALA A 137 2.56 2.69 9.92
N GLU A 138 2.16 1.70 9.13
CA GLU A 138 2.76 0.37 9.12
C GLU A 138 3.84 0.29 8.05
N HIS A 139 5.06 -0.11 8.43
CA HIS A 139 6.09 -0.42 7.46
C HIS A 139 5.76 -1.75 6.78
N ASN A 140 5.68 -1.75 5.44
CA ASN A 140 5.40 -2.94 4.66
C ASN A 140 6.68 -3.70 4.33
N ALA A 141 7.63 -2.98 3.74
CA ALA A 141 8.87 -3.53 3.20
C ALA A 141 9.87 -2.40 2.88
N THR A 142 11.11 -2.78 2.59
CA THR A 142 12.10 -1.89 1.99
C THR A 142 12.60 -2.54 0.69
N SER A 143 12.67 -1.80 -0.42
CA SER A 143 13.19 -2.34 -1.67
C SER A 143 14.67 -2.67 -1.54
N ASN A 144 15.11 -3.75 -2.18
CA ASN A 144 16.53 -3.95 -2.45
C ASN A 144 17.04 -2.90 -3.46
N GLY A 145 18.30 -2.49 -3.34
CA GLY A 145 18.92 -1.50 -4.24
C GLY A 145 18.72 -0.07 -3.74
N LEU A 146 17.63 0.59 -4.15
CA LEU A 146 17.37 1.99 -3.79
C LEU A 146 17.00 2.19 -2.32
N GLY A 147 16.68 1.13 -1.58
CA GLY A 147 16.31 1.22 -0.16
C GLY A 147 15.01 2.00 0.07
N VAL A 148 14.08 2.01 -0.88
CA VAL A 148 12.78 2.68 -0.77
C VAL A 148 11.94 1.99 0.29
N ALA A 149 11.49 2.72 1.31
CA ALA A 149 10.61 2.18 2.33
C ALA A 149 9.14 2.29 1.88
N TYR A 150 8.38 1.20 1.96
CA TYR A 150 6.96 1.18 1.63
C TYR A 150 6.15 1.15 2.93
N TRP A 151 5.15 2.00 3.03
CA TRP A 151 4.31 2.14 4.21
C TRP A 151 2.84 2.06 3.85
N THR A 152 2.05 1.41 4.70
CA THR A 152 0.58 1.53 4.68
C THR A 152 0.17 2.49 5.78
N ILE A 153 -0.65 3.46 5.43
CA ILE A 153 -1.22 4.43 6.36
C ILE A 153 -2.67 4.02 6.61
N TYR A 154 -3.07 4.00 7.88
CA TYR A 154 -4.45 3.87 8.34
C TYR A 154 -4.83 5.13 9.10
N ILE A 155 -5.99 5.70 8.80
CA ILE A 155 -6.54 6.88 9.49
C ILE A 155 -7.95 6.56 9.96
N PHE A 156 -8.14 6.54 11.27
CA PHE A 156 -9.45 6.33 11.90
C PHE A 156 -10.07 7.69 12.24
N PRO A 157 -11.21 8.07 11.61
CA PRO A 157 -11.87 9.36 11.84
C PRO A 157 -12.39 9.52 13.27
N ASP A 158 -12.84 8.42 13.88
CA ASP A 158 -13.26 8.39 15.28
C ASP A 158 -12.82 7.06 15.88
N PRO A 159 -11.72 7.00 16.64
CA PRO A 159 -11.21 5.75 17.21
C PRO A 159 -12.06 5.19 18.37
N SER A 160 -13.31 5.61 18.53
CA SER A 160 -14.24 5.11 19.55
C SER A 160 -14.84 3.75 19.19
N TYR A 161 -15.36 3.03 20.19
CA TYR A 161 -16.05 1.75 19.98
C TYR A 161 -17.49 1.93 19.46
N PRO A 162 -17.94 1.14 18.46
CA PRO A 162 -17.17 0.15 17.71
C PRO A 162 -16.17 0.82 16.75
N LEU A 163 -14.95 0.27 16.66
CA LEU A 163 -13.89 0.85 15.84
C LEU A 163 -14.34 0.94 14.37
N PRO A 164 -14.44 2.15 13.78
CA PRO A 164 -14.83 2.29 12.39
C PRO A 164 -13.74 1.75 11.44
N LYS A 165 -14.12 1.54 10.17
CA LYS A 165 -13.15 1.21 9.13
C LYS A 165 -12.22 2.41 8.92
N PRO A 166 -10.90 2.22 8.94
CA PRO A 166 -9.98 3.30 8.64
C PRO A 166 -10.03 3.63 7.15
N MET A 167 -9.78 4.88 6.80
CA MET A 167 -9.25 5.21 5.49
C MET A 167 -7.85 4.62 5.40
N GLN A 168 -7.48 4.05 4.26
CA GLN A 168 -6.14 3.51 4.06
C GLN A 168 -5.53 3.92 2.73
N PHE A 169 -4.21 3.99 2.68
CA PHE A 169 -3.44 4.12 1.45
C PHE A 169 -1.99 3.68 1.66
N GLU A 170 -1.25 3.50 0.58
CA GLU A 170 0.19 3.26 0.61
C GLU A 170 0.98 4.50 0.19
N THR A 171 2.11 4.70 0.84
CA THR A 171 3.08 5.75 0.49
C THR A 171 4.50 5.18 0.50
N GLN A 172 5.37 5.75 -0.32
CA GLN A 172 6.78 5.35 -0.40
C GLN A 172 7.64 6.42 0.23
N GLU A 173 8.35 6.07 1.29
CA GLU A 173 9.00 6.97 2.25
C GLU A 173 7.96 7.61 3.17
N TYR A 174 8.25 7.54 4.47
CA TYR A 174 7.38 8.01 5.53
C TYR A 174 8.23 8.67 6.61
N GLY A 175 7.73 9.81 7.05
CA GLY A 175 8.15 10.49 8.27
C GLY A 175 6.94 11.26 8.76
N LYS A 176 6.69 11.22 10.07
CA LYS A 176 5.47 11.78 10.67
C LYS A 176 5.16 13.21 10.19
N LEU A 177 6.17 14.09 10.21
CA LEU A 177 6.04 15.49 9.81
C LEU A 177 6.29 15.74 8.32
N GLY A 178 6.60 14.70 7.56
CA GLY A 178 6.81 14.78 6.11
C GLY A 178 5.66 14.18 5.30
N THR A 179 4.92 13.24 5.88
CA THR A 179 3.66 12.72 5.37
C THR A 179 2.48 13.53 5.89
N PHE A 180 2.54 14.02 7.13
CA PHE A 180 1.51 14.89 7.72
C PHE A 180 2.14 16.24 8.04
N VAL A 181 2.01 17.18 7.12
CA VAL A 181 2.66 18.49 7.18
C VAL A 181 1.67 19.48 7.79
N PRO A 182 1.98 20.13 8.93
CA PRO A 182 1.10 21.14 9.51
C PRO A 182 0.86 22.31 8.54
N ASP A 183 -0.40 22.71 8.39
CA ASP A 183 -0.85 23.89 7.64
C ASP A 183 -1.89 24.64 8.48
N GLY A 184 -1.43 25.61 9.27
CA GLY A 184 -2.27 26.34 10.22
C GLY A 184 -2.82 25.45 11.32
N ASP A 185 -4.15 25.36 11.40
CA ASP A 185 -4.92 24.51 12.31
C ASP A 185 -5.20 23.10 11.74
N ARG A 186 -4.67 22.80 10.55
CA ARG A 186 -4.91 21.55 9.82
C ARG A 186 -3.61 20.88 9.41
N PHE A 187 -3.74 19.75 8.71
CA PHE A 187 -2.61 19.06 8.10
C PHE A 187 -2.85 18.83 6.60
N GLU A 188 -1.78 19.00 5.83
CA GLU A 188 -1.66 18.42 4.50
C GLU A 188 -1.16 16.99 4.60
N VAL A 189 -1.78 16.09 3.84
CA VAL A 189 -1.34 14.71 3.69
C VAL A 189 -0.53 14.59 2.40
N TRP A 190 0.74 14.21 2.53
CA TRP A 190 1.65 13.97 1.42
C TRP A 190 1.76 12.48 1.12
N THR A 191 1.46 12.11 -0.11
CA THR A 191 1.62 10.74 -0.61
C THR A 191 2.72 10.69 -1.64
N THR A 192 3.52 9.63 -1.62
CA THR A 192 4.70 9.52 -2.47
C THR A 192 4.81 8.18 -3.19
N GLU A 193 5.34 8.22 -4.41
CA GLU A 193 5.63 7.04 -5.22
C GLU A 193 6.97 7.22 -5.95
N TRP A 194 7.89 6.27 -5.79
CA TRP A 194 9.06 6.15 -6.66
C TRP A 194 8.66 5.48 -7.96
N LYS A 195 8.99 6.15 -9.07
CA LYS A 195 8.69 5.65 -10.41
C LYS A 195 9.90 5.81 -11.32
N TRP A 196 10.14 4.79 -12.12
CA TRP A 196 11.05 4.86 -13.26
C TRP A 196 10.26 5.32 -14.49
N ILE A 197 10.76 6.34 -15.18
CA ILE A 197 10.09 6.98 -16.32
C ILE A 197 11.07 7.02 -17.50
N GLY A 198 11.33 5.84 -18.07
CA GLY A 198 12.13 5.65 -19.29
C GLY A 198 13.64 5.81 -19.11
N GLU A 199 14.10 6.94 -18.59
CA GLU A 199 15.53 7.25 -18.53
C GLU A 199 16.03 7.40 -17.09
N THR A 200 15.15 7.78 -16.18
CA THR A 200 15.54 8.07 -14.80
C THR A 200 14.42 7.75 -13.81
N THR A 201 14.82 7.52 -12.58
CA THR A 201 13.94 7.24 -11.45
C THR A 201 13.77 8.51 -10.64
N GLY A 202 12.56 8.80 -10.18
CA GLY A 202 12.28 9.91 -9.30
C GLY A 202 11.21 9.57 -8.27
N ILE A 203 11.19 10.33 -7.18
CA ILE A 203 10.07 10.32 -6.24
C ILE A 203 9.04 11.35 -6.69
N ILE A 204 7.80 10.92 -6.83
CA ILE A 204 6.64 11.76 -7.13
C ILE A 204 5.92 11.99 -5.80
N GLY A 205 5.51 13.24 -5.54
CA GLY A 205 4.76 13.64 -4.36
C GLY A 205 3.47 14.36 -4.74
N GLN A 206 2.38 14.00 -4.08
CA GLN A 206 1.08 14.63 -4.22
C GLN A 206 0.55 15.06 -2.85
N GLN A 207 -0.08 16.23 -2.82
CA GLN A 207 -0.70 16.79 -1.63
C GLN A 207 -2.21 16.60 -1.64
N TRP A 208 -2.73 16.26 -0.46
CA TRP A 208 -4.14 16.03 -0.20
C TRP A 208 -4.56 16.74 1.07
N ARG A 209 -5.83 17.13 1.13
CA ARG A 209 -6.48 17.43 2.42
C ARG A 209 -7.20 16.20 2.90
N TYR A 210 -7.08 15.91 4.17
CA TYR A 210 -7.97 14.95 4.81
C TYR A 210 -9.30 15.64 5.12
N ARG A 211 -10.41 14.90 5.00
CA ARG A 211 -11.72 15.32 5.50
C ARG A 211 -12.59 14.11 5.79
N ASN A 212 -12.93 13.88 7.06
CA ASN A 212 -13.91 12.88 7.49
C ASN A 212 -13.78 11.50 6.79
N GLY A 213 -12.58 10.92 6.80
CA GLY A 213 -12.32 9.59 6.23
C GLY A 213 -12.04 9.56 4.72
N GLU A 214 -11.81 10.72 4.09
CA GLU A 214 -11.51 10.85 2.66
C GLU A 214 -10.28 11.76 2.42
N LEU A 215 -9.54 11.47 1.34
CA LEU A 215 -8.55 12.38 0.76
C LEU A 215 -9.21 13.25 -0.32
N ILE A 216 -9.01 14.55 -0.22
CA ILE A 216 -9.50 15.56 -1.16
C ILE A 216 -8.29 16.14 -1.89
N PRO A 217 -8.29 16.15 -3.23
CA PRO A 217 -7.29 16.85 -4.04
C PRO A 217 -7.08 18.29 -3.58
N THR A 218 -5.83 18.75 -3.57
CA THR A 218 -5.50 20.18 -3.41
C THR A 218 -5.28 20.83 -4.78
N ASP A 219 -5.02 22.14 -4.80
CA ASP A 219 -4.60 22.86 -6.01
C ASP A 219 -3.07 22.88 -6.20
N HIS A 220 -2.30 22.29 -5.27
CA HIS A 220 -0.84 22.31 -5.32
C HIS A 220 -0.30 21.37 -6.40
N PRO A 221 0.64 21.79 -7.26
CA PRO A 221 1.12 20.95 -8.36
C PRO A 221 1.66 19.60 -7.86
N VAL A 222 1.58 18.58 -8.71
CA VAL A 222 2.28 17.32 -8.44
C VAL A 222 3.78 17.59 -8.51
N LEU A 223 4.51 17.22 -7.47
CA LEU A 223 5.96 17.45 -7.44
C LEU A 223 6.71 16.18 -7.81
N ARG A 224 7.83 16.34 -8.51
CA ARG A 224 8.75 15.25 -8.79
C ARG A 224 10.18 15.66 -8.48
N ARG A 225 10.90 14.78 -7.81
CA ARG A 225 12.34 14.93 -7.57
C ARG A 225 13.13 13.77 -8.14
N TRP A 226 13.96 14.06 -9.13
CA TRP A 226 14.80 13.07 -9.81
C TRP A 226 15.94 12.56 -8.93
N LEU A 227 16.23 11.26 -9.05
CA LEU A 227 17.36 10.60 -8.41
C LEU A 227 18.68 10.98 -9.08
N SER A 228 19.16 12.17 -8.78
CA SER A 228 20.54 12.61 -9.09
C SER A 228 21.51 12.14 -8.01
N PHE A 229 22.81 12.16 -8.30
CA PHE A 229 23.87 11.88 -7.32
C PHE A 229 23.73 12.73 -6.04
N ASN A 230 23.46 14.03 -6.21
CA ASN A 230 23.26 14.94 -5.09
C ASN A 230 22.03 14.60 -4.27
N PHE A 231 20.93 14.19 -4.92
CA PHE A 231 19.73 13.78 -4.19
C PHE A 231 19.93 12.44 -3.47
N ALA A 232 20.66 11.50 -4.06
CA ALA A 232 21.02 10.24 -3.38
C ALA A 232 21.84 10.50 -2.11
N ALA A 233 22.81 11.41 -2.17
CA ALA A 233 23.60 11.83 -1.00
C ALA A 233 22.72 12.51 0.07
N GLU A 234 21.89 13.47 -0.32
CA GLU A 234 20.94 14.14 0.59
C GLU A 234 20.00 13.13 1.27
N ARG A 235 19.41 12.21 0.50
CA ARG A 235 18.54 11.16 1.03
C ARG A 235 19.28 10.29 2.03
N SER A 236 20.51 9.86 1.73
CA SER A 236 21.31 9.08 2.68
C SER A 236 21.55 9.81 4.00
N GLN A 237 21.73 11.13 3.97
CA GLN A 237 21.94 11.95 5.17
C GLN A 237 20.65 12.26 5.94
N THR A 238 19.50 12.28 5.26
CA THR A 238 18.24 12.78 5.82
C THR A 238 17.14 11.73 5.96
N HIS A 239 17.38 10.46 5.59
CA HIS A 239 16.37 9.39 5.64
C HIS A 239 15.77 9.10 7.03
N HIS A 240 16.40 9.59 8.11
CA HIS A 240 15.88 9.51 9.48
C HIS A 240 15.12 10.77 9.92
N ASP A 241 15.15 11.85 9.14
CA ASP A 241 14.48 13.11 9.49
C ASP A 241 12.96 12.93 9.40
N PRO A 242 12.19 13.26 10.46
CA PRO A 242 10.74 13.05 10.47
C PRO A 242 10.00 13.90 9.43
N ARG A 243 10.64 14.89 8.82
CA ARG A 243 10.08 15.74 7.77
C ARG A 243 10.21 15.14 6.36
N VAL A 244 10.87 13.99 6.20
CA VAL A 244 10.85 13.25 4.93
C VAL A 244 9.45 12.60 4.74
N PRO A 245 8.84 12.59 3.54
CA PRO A 245 9.39 13.04 2.26
C PRO A 245 9.20 14.52 1.93
N TYR A 246 8.39 15.29 2.69
CA TYR A 246 8.18 16.72 2.44
C TYR A 246 9.48 17.50 2.29
N LEU A 247 10.47 17.29 3.16
CA LEU A 247 11.79 17.93 3.09
C LEU A 247 12.43 17.81 1.70
N TRP A 248 12.26 16.65 1.05
CA TRP A 248 12.82 16.44 -0.27
C TRP A 248 12.00 17.10 -1.38
N LEU A 249 10.69 17.09 -1.25
CA LEU A 249 9.76 17.59 -2.27
C LEU A 249 9.58 19.11 -2.22
N ALA A 250 9.72 19.72 -1.04
CA ALA A 250 9.74 21.16 -0.85
C ALA A 250 11.06 21.81 -1.30
N ASN A 251 12.07 21.01 -1.66
CA ASN A 251 13.33 21.51 -2.19
C ASN A 251 13.09 22.17 -3.56
N PRO A 252 13.68 23.35 -3.85
CA PRO A 252 13.52 24.04 -5.15
C PRO A 252 14.00 23.24 -6.38
N LYS A 253 14.74 22.15 -6.18
CA LYS A 253 15.14 21.21 -7.25
C LYS A 253 14.04 20.21 -7.61
N ALA A 254 12.96 20.13 -6.85
CA ALA A 254 11.76 19.42 -7.26
C ALA A 254 11.06 20.20 -8.36
N GLN A 255 10.54 19.49 -9.34
CA GLN A 255 9.84 20.04 -10.49
C GLN A 255 8.33 19.88 -10.30
N ALA A 256 7.58 20.94 -10.57
CA ALA A 256 6.12 20.95 -10.55
C ALA A 256 5.56 20.44 -11.89
N TYR A 257 4.47 19.68 -11.81
CA TYR A 257 3.73 19.14 -12.94
C TYR A 257 2.24 19.38 -12.74
N GLU A 258 1.56 19.81 -13.81
CA GLU A 258 0.10 19.91 -13.86
C GLU A 258 -0.54 18.53 -13.98
N GLU A 259 0.03 17.67 -14.85
CA GLU A 259 -0.39 16.27 -14.99
C GLU A 259 0.48 15.34 -14.17
N ASN A 260 -0.11 14.27 -13.62
CA ASN A 260 0.63 13.32 -12.81
C ASN A 260 1.74 12.61 -13.65
N PRO A 261 3.03 12.77 -13.29
CA PRO A 261 4.13 12.17 -14.04
C PRO A 261 4.09 10.64 -14.13
N LEU A 262 3.28 9.98 -13.29
CA LEU A 262 3.02 8.54 -13.34
C LEU A 262 2.50 8.09 -14.71
N LEU A 263 1.78 8.95 -15.44
CA LEU A 263 1.17 8.65 -16.73
C LEU A 263 2.09 8.88 -17.93
N GLN A 264 3.21 9.59 -17.76
CA GLN A 264 4.12 9.97 -18.86
C GLN A 264 4.59 8.82 -19.77
N PRO A 265 4.87 7.59 -19.27
CA PRO A 265 5.33 6.52 -20.16
C PRO A 265 4.18 5.80 -20.89
N TYR A 266 2.93 6.13 -20.62
CA TYR A 266 1.76 5.41 -21.14
C TYR A 266 1.00 6.21 -22.19
N GLU A 267 0.41 5.49 -23.15
CA GLU A 267 -0.56 6.03 -24.09
C GLU A 267 -1.98 5.58 -23.72
N ILE A 268 -2.97 6.43 -23.97
CA ILE A 268 -4.38 6.06 -23.77
C ILE A 268 -4.79 5.12 -24.90
N THR A 269 -5.25 3.92 -24.54
CA THR A 269 -5.72 2.91 -25.50
C THR A 269 -7.24 2.72 -25.49
N SER A 270 -7.90 3.02 -24.37
CA SER A 270 -9.37 3.02 -24.30
C SER A 270 -9.88 4.01 -23.24
N ILE A 271 -11.09 4.51 -23.47
CA ILE A 271 -11.86 5.32 -22.53
C ILE A 271 -13.28 4.77 -22.51
N GLU A 272 -13.78 4.47 -21.32
CA GLU A 272 -15.14 3.98 -21.08
C GLU A 272 -15.82 4.88 -20.06
N ASP A 273 -16.84 5.60 -20.50
CA ASP A 273 -17.70 6.43 -19.67
C ASP A 273 -18.84 5.60 -19.07
N GLY A 274 -19.27 5.91 -17.86
CA GLY A 274 -20.36 5.17 -17.21
C GLY A 274 -20.65 5.60 -15.78
N THR A 275 -21.47 4.79 -15.11
CA THR A 275 -21.90 5.01 -13.73
C THR A 275 -21.55 3.81 -12.85
N ILE A 276 -21.05 4.07 -11.66
CA ILE A 276 -20.76 3.04 -10.66
C ILE A 276 -22.08 2.62 -9.98
N GLN A 277 -22.58 1.43 -10.27
CA GLN A 277 -23.85 0.94 -9.74
C GLN A 277 -23.72 0.44 -8.30
N ASN A 278 -22.59 -0.19 -7.99
CA ASN A 278 -22.38 -0.82 -6.70
C ASN A 278 -20.89 -1.01 -6.38
N VAL A 279 -20.58 -1.09 -5.08
CA VAL A 279 -19.26 -1.46 -4.57
C VAL A 279 -19.41 -2.62 -3.60
N ARG A 280 -18.64 -3.68 -3.81
CA ARG A 280 -18.70 -4.91 -3.00
C ARG A 280 -17.33 -5.23 -2.42
N ASN A 281 -17.34 -5.85 -1.23
CA ASN A 281 -16.15 -6.40 -0.59
C ASN A 281 -16.15 -7.92 -0.76
N ILE A 282 -15.21 -8.44 -1.55
CA ILE A 282 -15.08 -9.89 -1.77
C ILE A 282 -13.82 -10.42 -1.12
N ARG A 283 -13.85 -11.67 -0.62
CA ARG A 283 -12.65 -12.33 -0.09
C ARG A 283 -11.81 -12.96 -1.18
N ASP A 284 -12.46 -13.58 -2.16
CA ASP A 284 -11.81 -14.28 -3.27
C ASP A 284 -12.46 -13.88 -4.59
N VAL A 285 -11.63 -13.62 -5.60
CA VAL A 285 -12.06 -13.28 -6.95
C VAL A 285 -12.83 -14.44 -7.60
N SER A 286 -12.51 -15.67 -7.21
CA SER A 286 -13.17 -16.88 -7.71
C SER A 286 -14.55 -17.14 -7.11
N ASP A 287 -14.90 -16.45 -6.01
CA ASP A 287 -16.17 -16.65 -5.29
C ASP A 287 -16.85 -15.31 -5.01
N VAL A 288 -17.49 -14.76 -6.06
CA VAL A 288 -18.20 -13.48 -6.03
C VAL A 288 -19.40 -13.44 -5.08
N ASN A 289 -19.82 -14.60 -4.54
CA ASN A 289 -20.89 -14.71 -3.55
C ASN A 289 -20.37 -14.68 -2.11
N ASN A 290 -19.04 -14.76 -1.92
CA ASN A 290 -18.42 -14.77 -0.60
C ASN A 290 -18.11 -13.34 -0.14
N ASN A 291 -19.16 -12.70 0.35
CA ASN A 291 -19.05 -11.39 0.98
C ASN A 291 -18.10 -11.48 2.16
N CYS A 292 -17.16 -10.54 2.21
CA CYS A 292 -16.35 -10.33 3.40
C CYS A 292 -17.24 -9.85 4.55
N HIS A 293 -17.62 -10.75 5.45
CA HIS A 293 -18.24 -10.37 6.71
C HIS A 293 -17.20 -9.73 7.65
N GLU A 294 -17.67 -8.75 8.43
CA GLU A 294 -16.93 -7.66 9.10
C GLU A 294 -15.73 -8.03 9.98
N LYS A 295 -15.52 -9.32 10.30
CA LYS A 295 -14.47 -9.74 11.25
C LYS A 295 -13.07 -9.86 10.65
N SER A 296 -12.89 -9.77 9.33
CA SER A 296 -11.55 -9.84 8.70
C SER A 296 -11.45 -8.98 7.43
N ASN A 297 -11.74 -7.67 7.52
CA ASN A 297 -11.84 -6.78 6.35
C ASN A 297 -10.54 -6.54 5.56
N HIS A 298 -9.39 -7.05 6.01
CA HIS A 298 -8.07 -6.62 5.49
C HIS A 298 -7.50 -7.49 4.36
N ASP A 299 -8.17 -8.60 4.04
CA ASP A 299 -7.90 -9.39 2.83
C ASP A 299 -8.98 -9.19 1.76
N CYS A 300 -9.91 -8.25 1.99
CA CYS A 300 -11.02 -8.02 1.10
C CYS A 300 -10.61 -7.15 -0.08
N LYS A 301 -10.94 -7.60 -1.28
CA LYS A 301 -10.81 -6.82 -2.49
C LYS A 301 -12.09 -6.01 -2.71
N ILE A 302 -11.93 -4.80 -3.22
CA ILE A 302 -13.06 -4.02 -3.67
C ILE A 302 -13.41 -4.43 -5.09
N VAL A 303 -14.69 -4.72 -5.33
CA VAL A 303 -15.26 -4.86 -6.67
C VAL A 303 -16.12 -3.65 -6.93
N VAL A 304 -15.89 -3.01 -8.07
CA VAL A 304 -16.69 -1.90 -8.59
C VAL A 304 -17.54 -2.44 -9.73
N ASP A 305 -18.85 -2.47 -9.54
CA ASP A 305 -19.81 -2.81 -10.58
C ASP A 305 -20.09 -1.54 -11.39
N PHE A 306 -19.55 -1.48 -12.60
CA PHE A 306 -19.57 -0.34 -13.49
C PHE A 306 -20.55 -0.60 -14.64
N ASN A 307 -21.49 0.32 -14.85
CA ASN A 307 -22.41 0.28 -15.98
C ASN A 307 -21.95 1.32 -17.02
N PRO A 308 -21.28 0.90 -18.10
CA PRO A 308 -20.87 1.82 -19.15
C PRO A 308 -22.06 2.47 -19.84
N ASP A 309 -21.86 3.68 -20.34
CA ASP A 309 -22.81 4.37 -21.21
C ASP A 309 -23.00 3.61 -22.54
N LEU A 310 -21.96 2.86 -22.97
CA LEU A 310 -21.98 2.01 -24.15
C LEU A 310 -21.43 0.61 -23.83
N GLY A 311 -22.27 -0.41 -23.89
CA GLY A 311 -21.90 -1.81 -23.67
C GLY A 311 -22.65 -2.45 -22.52
N ASP A 312 -22.22 -3.65 -22.14
CA ASP A 312 -22.80 -4.39 -21.02
C ASP A 312 -22.11 -4.01 -19.69
N PRO A 313 -22.84 -4.06 -18.55
CA PRO A 313 -22.26 -3.88 -17.23
C PRO A 313 -21.06 -4.80 -16.97
N GLN A 314 -20.02 -4.27 -16.31
CA GLN A 314 -18.81 -5.00 -15.96
C GLN A 314 -18.44 -4.83 -14.49
N SER A 315 -17.85 -5.87 -13.90
CA SER A 315 -17.31 -5.84 -12.54
C SER A 315 -15.80 -5.76 -12.59
N TYR A 316 -15.24 -4.69 -12.02
CA TYR A 316 -13.81 -4.45 -11.96
C TYR A 316 -13.28 -4.68 -10.56
N ILE A 317 -12.14 -5.37 -10.46
CA ILE A 317 -11.49 -5.60 -9.17
C ILE A 317 -10.44 -4.52 -8.95
N TYR A 318 -10.58 -3.76 -7.87
CA TYR A 318 -9.54 -2.84 -7.44
C TYR A 318 -8.44 -3.62 -6.73
N ASP A 319 -7.34 -3.86 -7.45
CA ASP A 319 -6.20 -4.62 -6.97
C ASP A 319 -4.92 -4.14 -7.64
N ARG A 320 -3.96 -3.69 -6.82
CA ARG A 320 -2.64 -3.26 -7.26
C ARG A 320 -1.85 -4.37 -7.98
N LYS A 321 -2.03 -5.63 -7.58
CA LYS A 321 -1.14 -6.75 -7.94
C LYS A 321 -1.69 -7.67 -9.03
N SER A 322 -2.80 -7.35 -9.66
CA SER A 322 -3.36 -8.24 -10.68
C SER A 322 -2.69 -8.02 -12.02
N ASN A 323 -1.64 -8.81 -12.26
CA ASN A 323 -0.92 -8.88 -13.54
C ASN A 323 -1.66 -9.76 -14.57
N SER A 324 -2.69 -10.50 -14.13
CA SER A 324 -3.24 -11.66 -14.86
C SER A 324 -4.70 -11.51 -15.28
N ASN A 325 -5.47 -10.57 -14.71
CA ASN A 325 -6.89 -10.46 -15.01
C ASN A 325 -7.16 -9.24 -15.89
N SER A 326 -7.93 -9.46 -16.96
CA SER A 326 -8.31 -8.44 -17.93
C SER A 326 -9.20 -7.33 -17.37
N LEU A 327 -9.69 -7.44 -16.12
CA LEU A 327 -10.63 -6.48 -15.49
C LEU A 327 -10.17 -6.02 -14.09
N SER A 328 -8.91 -5.61 -13.96
CA SER A 328 -8.40 -4.94 -12.76
C SER A 328 -8.32 -3.42 -12.94
N ILE A 329 -8.70 -2.67 -11.90
CA ILE A 329 -8.41 -1.24 -11.74
C ILE A 329 -7.20 -1.13 -10.81
N SER A 330 -6.18 -0.40 -11.24
CA SER A 330 -4.95 -0.22 -10.47
C SER A 330 -5.00 1.01 -9.55
N TYR A 331 -5.70 2.07 -9.99
CA TYR A 331 -5.84 3.32 -9.23
C TYR A 331 -7.25 3.90 -9.36
N PHE A 332 -7.65 4.66 -8.34
CA PHE A 332 -8.69 5.68 -8.49
C PHE A 332 -8.04 7.00 -8.89
N GLY A 333 -8.77 7.83 -9.63
CA GLY A 333 -8.37 9.19 -9.96
C GLY A 333 -9.51 10.18 -9.75
N ASP A 334 -9.17 11.45 -9.59
CA ASP A 334 -10.12 12.56 -9.65
C ASP A 334 -9.93 13.27 -10.99
N TRP A 335 -10.97 13.24 -11.83
CA TRP A 335 -10.89 13.78 -13.19
C TRP A 335 -10.72 15.29 -13.20
N SER A 336 -11.38 15.99 -12.27
CA SER A 336 -11.42 17.45 -12.23
C SER A 336 -10.05 18.06 -11.94
N SER A 337 -9.34 17.48 -10.97
CA SER A 337 -8.00 17.90 -10.53
C SER A 337 -6.87 17.17 -11.24
N ARG A 338 -7.19 16.20 -12.11
CA ARG A 338 -6.22 15.34 -12.80
C ARG A 338 -5.28 14.58 -11.85
N ARG A 339 -5.72 14.34 -10.61
CA ARG A 339 -4.93 13.62 -9.61
C ARG A 339 -5.25 12.14 -9.58
N ILE A 340 -4.23 11.37 -9.27
CA ILE A 340 -4.35 9.92 -9.06
C ILE A 340 -4.22 9.68 -7.57
N TYR A 341 -5.23 9.09 -6.96
CA TYR A 341 -5.21 8.70 -5.55
C TYR A 341 -4.02 7.78 -5.27
N PRO A 342 -3.45 7.80 -4.05
CA PRO A 342 -2.32 6.95 -3.72
C PRO A 342 -2.63 5.47 -3.94
N VAL A 343 -1.57 4.68 -4.08
CA VAL A 343 -1.66 3.23 -4.22
C VAL A 343 -2.51 2.65 -3.08
N SER A 344 -3.36 1.67 -3.41
CA SER A 344 -4.22 0.98 -2.43
C SER A 344 -5.15 1.91 -1.63
N TYR A 345 -5.43 3.12 -2.16
CA TYR A 345 -6.34 4.06 -1.53
C TYR A 345 -7.74 3.48 -1.38
N LEU A 346 -8.25 3.50 -0.14
CA LEU A 346 -9.65 3.24 0.17
C LEU A 346 -10.12 4.28 1.20
N PRO A 347 -11.21 5.00 0.94
CA PRO A 347 -11.85 5.83 1.96
C PRO A 347 -12.45 4.95 3.07
N SER A 348 -12.80 5.55 4.21
CA SER A 348 -13.45 4.83 5.32
C SER A 348 -14.78 4.16 4.91
N ASP A 349 -15.51 4.75 3.94
CA ASP A 349 -16.74 4.18 3.38
C ASP A 349 -16.70 4.20 1.83
N PRO A 350 -16.11 3.18 1.19
CA PRO A 350 -16.01 3.11 -0.27
C PRO A 350 -17.35 3.06 -0.99
N GLN A 351 -18.38 2.46 -0.36
CA GLN A 351 -19.71 2.37 -0.95
C GLN A 351 -20.32 3.77 -1.04
N LYS A 352 -20.32 4.52 0.07
CA LYS A 352 -20.76 5.92 0.07
C LYS A 352 -19.94 6.79 -0.87
N TRP A 353 -18.64 6.54 -0.95
CA TRP A 353 -17.73 7.36 -1.75
C TRP A 353 -17.85 7.13 -3.26
N LEU A 354 -18.21 5.94 -3.72
CA LEU A 354 -18.22 5.59 -5.16
C LEU A 354 -19.60 5.35 -5.75
N LYS A 355 -20.53 4.77 -4.98
CA LYS A 355 -21.83 4.35 -5.51
C LYS A 355 -22.59 5.53 -6.11
N ASP A 356 -23.23 5.28 -7.25
CA ASP A 356 -24.05 6.24 -8.01
C ASP A 356 -23.25 7.44 -8.57
N LYS A 357 -21.91 7.43 -8.45
CA LYS A 357 -21.06 8.42 -9.11
C LYS A 357 -20.82 8.05 -10.57
N ARG A 358 -20.75 9.08 -11.41
CA ARG A 358 -20.17 8.94 -12.75
C ARG A 358 -18.66 8.77 -12.69
N GLY A 359 -18.13 8.01 -13.64
CA GLY A 359 -16.70 7.85 -13.80
C GLY A 359 -16.29 7.48 -15.22
N LYS A 360 -14.98 7.54 -15.45
CA LYS A 360 -14.32 7.11 -16.68
C LYS A 360 -13.30 6.04 -16.33
N ILE A 361 -13.41 4.85 -16.93
CA ILE A 361 -12.34 3.87 -16.90
C ILE A 361 -11.44 4.15 -18.09
N ILE A 362 -10.20 4.59 -17.81
CA ILE A 362 -9.20 4.86 -18.84
C ILE A 362 -8.13 3.79 -18.76
N THR A 363 -7.91 3.11 -19.88
CA THR A 363 -6.81 2.16 -20.05
C THR A 363 -5.63 2.88 -20.67
N TYR A 364 -4.52 2.84 -19.95
CA TYR A 364 -3.21 3.32 -20.32
C TYR A 364 -2.34 2.10 -20.63
N ALA A 365 -1.57 2.13 -21.71
CA ALA A 365 -0.64 1.04 -22.03
C ALA A 365 0.72 1.59 -22.46
N ASP A 366 1.77 0.87 -22.10
CA ASP A 366 3.11 1.02 -22.66
C ASP A 366 3.55 -0.32 -23.28
N LYS A 367 4.81 -0.41 -23.69
CA LYS A 367 5.36 -1.63 -24.29
C LYS A 367 5.32 -2.86 -23.36
N TYR A 368 5.24 -2.66 -22.05
CA TYR A 368 5.49 -3.69 -21.04
C TYR A 368 4.30 -3.93 -20.10
N SER A 369 3.35 -3.00 -20.02
CA SER A 369 2.34 -2.97 -18.98
C SER A 369 1.10 -2.21 -19.41
N THR A 370 -0.03 -2.61 -18.81
CA THR A 370 -1.31 -1.93 -18.91
C THR A 370 -1.69 -1.42 -17.52
N LEU A 371 -2.18 -0.20 -17.47
CA LEU A 371 -2.63 0.49 -16.27
C LEU A 371 -4.08 0.93 -16.50
N ARG A 372 -5.00 0.53 -15.64
CA ARG A 372 -6.38 1.03 -15.67
C ARG A 372 -6.66 1.91 -14.47
N ILE A 373 -7.27 3.06 -14.74
CA ILE A 373 -7.65 4.02 -13.70
C ILE A 373 -9.13 4.31 -13.84
N LEU A 374 -9.86 4.18 -12.73
CA LEU A 374 -11.22 4.70 -12.62
C LEU A 374 -11.15 6.16 -12.16
N TRP A 375 -11.40 7.08 -13.08
CA TRP A 375 -11.46 8.51 -12.82
C TRP A 375 -12.87 8.88 -12.40
N LEU A 376 -13.03 9.39 -11.18
CA LEU A 376 -14.30 9.95 -10.72
C LEU A 376 -14.52 11.30 -11.38
N THR A 377 -15.72 11.50 -11.91
CA THR A 377 -16.16 12.77 -12.48
C THR A 377 -17.16 13.42 -11.55
N SER A 378 -17.16 14.75 -11.44
CA SER A 378 -18.26 15.46 -10.82
C SER A 378 -19.56 15.11 -11.53
N ASN A 379 -20.63 14.87 -10.78
CA ASN A 379 -21.97 14.82 -11.35
C ASN A 379 -22.28 16.23 -11.88
N GLU A 380 -22.18 16.42 -13.20
CA GLU A 380 -22.62 17.65 -13.87
C GLU A 380 -24.14 17.79 -13.84
#